data_AF-A0A7V4IIN2-F1
#
_entry.id   AF-A0A7V4IIN2-F1
#
_cell.length_a   1.000
_cell.length_b   1.000
_cell.length_c   1.000
_cell.angle_alpha   90.00
_cell.angle_beta   90.00
_cell.angle_gamma   90.00
#
_symmetry.space_group_name_H-M   'P 1'
#
loop_
_entity.id
_entity.type
_entity.pdbx_description
1 polymer ?
#
loop_
_entity_poly.entity_id
_entity_poly.type
_entity_poly.pdbx_seq_one_letter_code
_entity_poly.pdbx_strand_id
1 'polypeptide(L)'
;MKRHFPALVAALALVPFTALSAKLGDPAAPLKIAAWIKGEPVDLAEVKGKKIVVVEFWATWCGPCRTSIPHLTELQKQFADEVIFIGISDESADKVRPFVDQMGDKMDYTVAVDDNRQTSDGYMKAYGQNGIPCAFIVDREGRVAWVGHPMGDLHAQLHKLADAPAPESPADKQRAEARRKLKEFTELAAQGGDAARLDALAAELSALDRELGGLEPGRKFDGSALRRTVRFETLMRDYQRAIAAGQSAEVVARLEAEAKPLAPPGFKFEDYRGTVGLQRAFQEYYRAVTTGGEASKIEVLTRRLELVESTDVDAQNEIAWTLLTDERIKTRNPKLALKFAEAAFRASDGRNADVLDTYARALFDNQQAAEATRQQRRAVELTTEAARKAELRATLERYERSLSVVTNAPAAR
;
A
#
# COMPACT_ATOMS: atom_id res chain seq x y z
N MET A 1 -38.40 -49.14 48.06
CA MET A 1 -37.76 -48.01 47.35
C MET A 1 -38.83 -47.07 46.79
N LYS A 2 -39.14 -45.98 47.49
CA LYS A 2 -39.88 -44.83 46.93
C LYS A 2 -39.13 -43.58 47.40
N ARG A 3 -38.44 -42.90 46.48
CA ARG A 3 -37.66 -41.69 46.76
C ARG A 3 -38.59 -40.48 46.61
N HIS A 4 -38.75 -39.71 47.68
CA HIS A 4 -39.38 -38.40 47.67
C HIS A 4 -38.39 -37.37 47.10
N PHE A 5 -38.82 -36.59 46.10
CA PHE A 5 -38.15 -35.37 45.65
C PHE A 5 -38.83 -34.17 46.33
N PRO A 6 -38.11 -33.23 46.95
CA PRO A 6 -38.72 -31.99 47.43
C PRO A 6 -38.87 -31.01 46.26
N ALA A 7 -40.04 -30.39 46.16
CA ALA A 7 -40.32 -29.30 45.24
C ALA A 7 -39.63 -28.02 45.74
N LEU A 8 -38.74 -27.46 44.92
CA LEU A 8 -38.14 -26.15 45.15
C LEU A 8 -39.07 -25.08 44.55
N VAL A 9 -39.75 -24.31 45.41
CA VAL A 9 -40.51 -23.13 44.99
C VAL A 9 -39.50 -21.99 44.79
N ALA A 10 -39.26 -21.62 43.53
CA ALA A 10 -38.45 -20.45 43.20
C ALA A 10 -39.29 -19.17 43.37
N ALA A 11 -38.95 -18.36 44.37
CA ALA A 11 -39.50 -17.01 44.53
C ALA A 11 -38.92 -16.11 43.43
N LEU A 12 -39.78 -15.65 42.52
CA LEU A 12 -39.42 -14.69 41.48
C LEU A 12 -39.29 -13.29 42.11
N ALA A 13 -38.06 -12.84 42.34
CA ALA A 13 -37.81 -11.46 42.75
C ALA A 13 -38.10 -10.51 41.57
N LEU A 14 -39.15 -9.70 41.67
CA LEU A 14 -39.34 -8.55 40.80
C LEU A 14 -38.20 -7.55 41.07
N VAL A 15 -37.24 -7.47 40.17
CA VAL A 15 -36.31 -6.34 40.11
C VAL A 15 -37.06 -5.18 39.45
N PRO A 16 -37.21 -4.01 40.08
CA PRO A 16 -37.87 -2.87 39.47
C PRO A 16 -37.04 -2.41 38.25
N PHE A 17 -37.70 -2.32 37.10
CA PHE A 17 -37.12 -1.77 35.88
C PHE A 17 -36.97 -0.25 36.06
N THR A 18 -35.85 0.19 36.66
CA THR A 18 -35.47 1.59 36.61
C THR A 18 -35.14 1.90 35.15
N ALA A 19 -36.01 2.66 34.47
CA ALA A 19 -35.72 3.16 33.13
C ALA A 19 -34.42 3.97 33.18
N LEU A 20 -33.35 3.40 32.62
CA LEU A 20 -32.05 4.05 32.56
C LEU A 20 -32.19 5.24 31.58
N SER A 21 -31.90 6.46 32.02
CA SER A 21 -31.80 7.60 31.11
C SER A 21 -30.72 7.31 30.06
N ALA A 22 -31.04 7.56 28.80
CA ALA A 22 -30.12 7.38 27.68
C ALA A 22 -28.98 8.41 27.75
N LYS A 23 -27.83 8.08 27.16
CA LYS A 23 -26.62 8.91 27.14
C LYS A 23 -26.16 9.14 25.70
N LEU A 24 -25.36 10.19 25.51
CA LEU A 24 -24.67 10.41 24.24
C LEU A 24 -23.76 9.22 23.95
N GLY A 25 -23.77 8.74 22.71
CA GLY A 25 -23.10 7.53 22.27
C GLY A 25 -23.99 6.28 22.31
N ASP A 26 -25.17 6.31 22.90
CA ASP A 26 -26.11 5.19 22.81
C ASP A 26 -26.72 5.11 21.38
N PRO A 27 -27.12 3.91 20.91
CA PRO A 27 -27.83 3.76 19.64
C PRO A 27 -29.10 4.61 19.59
N ALA A 28 -29.32 5.29 18.47
CA ALA A 28 -30.52 6.08 18.25
C ALA A 28 -31.76 5.19 18.18
N ALA A 29 -32.86 5.63 18.81
CA ALA A 29 -34.12 4.88 18.75
C ALA A 29 -34.67 4.86 17.31
N PRO A 30 -35.32 3.75 16.88
CA PRO A 30 -35.97 3.70 15.56
C PRO A 30 -37.02 4.81 15.40
N LEU A 31 -37.13 5.38 14.21
CA LEU A 31 -38.18 6.35 13.89
C LEU A 31 -39.52 5.61 13.74
N LYS A 32 -40.49 5.96 14.58
CA LYS A 32 -41.87 5.46 14.56
C LYS A 32 -42.77 6.57 14.04
N ILE A 33 -43.04 6.53 12.74
CA ILE A 33 -43.69 7.62 11.99
C ILE A 33 -45.07 7.17 11.51
N ALA A 34 -46.11 7.95 11.82
CA ALA A 34 -47.47 7.72 11.35
C ALA A 34 -47.69 8.26 9.93
N ALA A 35 -47.07 9.40 9.60
CA ALA A 35 -47.15 9.99 8.27
C ALA A 35 -45.90 10.80 7.92
N TRP A 36 -45.41 10.65 6.69
CA TRP A 36 -44.43 11.57 6.09
C TRP A 36 -45.21 12.67 5.36
N ILE A 37 -44.96 13.93 5.73
CA ILE A 37 -45.69 15.09 5.22
C ILE A 37 -44.99 15.69 4.00
N LYS A 38 -43.66 15.75 4.04
CA LYS A 38 -42.78 16.28 2.98
C LYS A 38 -41.47 15.47 2.95
N GLY A 39 -40.92 15.27 1.75
CA GLY A 39 -39.66 14.53 1.54
C GLY A 39 -39.84 13.01 1.57
N GLU A 40 -38.74 12.31 1.27
CA GLU A 40 -38.72 10.84 1.25
C GLU A 40 -38.65 10.25 2.67
N PRO A 41 -39.27 9.07 2.91
CA PRO A 41 -39.10 8.33 4.15
C PRO A 41 -37.62 8.01 4.43
N VAL A 42 -37.23 8.12 5.70
CA VAL A 42 -35.86 7.83 6.14
C VAL A 42 -35.86 6.66 7.12
N ASP A 43 -35.14 5.60 6.79
CA ASP A 43 -34.79 4.52 7.71
C ASP A 43 -33.36 4.70 8.21
N LEU A 44 -33.20 4.87 9.54
CA LEU A 44 -31.90 5.01 10.19
C LEU A 44 -30.98 3.81 9.93
N ALA A 45 -31.52 2.60 9.75
CA ALA A 45 -30.73 1.42 9.46
C ALA A 45 -30.12 1.46 8.04
N GLU A 46 -30.84 2.01 7.06
CA GLU A 46 -30.38 2.07 5.66
C GLU A 46 -29.34 3.17 5.41
N VAL A 47 -29.41 4.25 6.18
CA VAL A 47 -28.50 5.41 6.08
C VAL A 47 -27.29 5.30 7.00
N LYS A 48 -27.30 4.34 7.93
CA LYS A 48 -26.14 4.00 8.76
C LYS A 48 -24.93 3.66 7.90
N GLY A 49 -23.80 4.30 8.21
CA GLY A 49 -22.52 4.25 7.50
C GLY A 49 -22.43 5.21 6.32
N LYS A 50 -23.52 5.88 5.94
CA LYS A 50 -23.61 6.73 4.73
C LYS A 50 -23.80 8.21 5.06
N LYS A 51 -24.74 8.52 5.95
CA LYS A 51 -25.15 9.90 6.27
C LYS A 51 -25.26 10.11 7.77
N ILE A 52 -25.04 11.34 8.20
CA ILE A 52 -25.45 11.83 9.53
C ILE A 52 -26.94 12.16 9.44
N VAL A 53 -27.71 11.99 10.52
CA VAL A 53 -29.13 12.35 10.54
C VAL A 53 -29.41 13.34 11.66
N VAL A 54 -30.05 14.46 11.34
CA VAL A 54 -30.59 15.41 12.33
C VAL A 54 -32.06 15.11 12.53
N VAL A 55 -32.43 14.75 13.75
CA VAL A 55 -33.82 14.53 14.16
C VAL A 55 -34.25 15.71 15.03
N GLU A 56 -35.14 16.55 14.54
CA GLU A 56 -35.62 17.74 15.22
C GLU A 56 -37.10 17.60 15.63
N PHE A 57 -37.43 17.97 16.86
CA PHE A 57 -38.77 17.92 17.41
C PHE A 57 -39.37 19.33 17.50
N TRP A 58 -40.55 19.50 16.90
CA TRP A 58 -41.22 20.79 16.76
C TRP A 58 -42.75 20.69 16.77
N ALA A 59 -43.42 21.84 16.80
CA ALA A 59 -44.87 21.93 16.65
C ALA A 59 -45.29 23.22 15.93
N THR A 60 -46.44 23.17 15.26
CA THR A 60 -47.01 24.30 14.53
C THR A 60 -47.28 25.48 15.43
N TRP A 61 -47.66 25.28 16.70
CA TRP A 61 -47.93 26.36 17.67
C TRP A 61 -46.67 26.93 18.34
N CYS A 62 -45.51 26.30 18.17
CA CYS A 62 -44.27 26.66 18.85
C CYS A 62 -43.58 27.85 18.15
N GLY A 63 -43.71 29.05 18.72
CA GLY A 63 -43.07 30.27 18.21
C GLY A 63 -41.56 30.13 17.95
N PRO A 64 -40.75 29.68 18.92
CA PRO A 64 -39.31 29.47 18.73
C PRO A 64 -38.99 28.45 17.62
N CYS A 65 -39.79 27.39 17.46
CA CYS A 65 -39.62 26.41 16.40
C CYS A 65 -39.83 27.04 15.01
N ARG A 66 -40.83 27.90 14.86
CA ARG A 66 -41.07 28.62 13.59
C ARG A 66 -39.87 29.47 13.17
N THR A 67 -39.10 29.99 14.14
CA THR A 67 -37.87 30.74 13.90
C THR A 67 -36.69 29.84 13.51
N SER A 68 -36.61 28.60 14.01
CA SER A 68 -35.53 27.67 13.66
C SER A 68 -35.72 26.96 12.33
N ILE A 69 -36.96 26.81 11.85
CA ILE A 69 -37.27 26.10 10.59
C ILE A 69 -36.46 26.63 9.38
N PRO A 70 -36.41 27.94 9.08
CA PRO A 70 -35.59 28.46 7.98
C PRO A 70 -34.10 28.19 8.14
N HIS A 71 -33.59 28.16 9.37
CA HIS A 71 -32.19 27.86 9.65
C HIS A 71 -31.86 26.39 9.37
N LEU A 72 -32.74 25.46 9.74
CA LEU A 72 -32.57 24.03 9.42
C LEU A 72 -32.59 23.77 7.92
N THR A 73 -33.44 24.49 7.17
CA THR A 73 -33.42 24.47 5.71
C THR A 73 -32.07 24.91 5.14
N GLU A 74 -31.47 25.97 5.68
CA GLU A 74 -30.15 26.43 5.24
C GLU A 74 -29.06 25.41 5.55
N LEU A 75 -29.06 24.81 6.74
CA LEU A 75 -28.11 23.77 7.11
C LEU A 75 -28.26 22.52 6.24
N GLN A 76 -29.49 22.08 5.95
CA GLN A 76 -29.75 20.98 5.02
C GLN A 76 -29.12 21.25 3.65
N LYS A 77 -29.21 22.47 3.14
CA LYS A 77 -28.57 22.85 1.86
C LYS A 77 -27.05 22.82 1.96
N GLN A 78 -26.50 23.35 3.05
CA GLN A 78 -25.05 23.37 3.28
C GLN A 78 -24.44 21.96 3.37
N PHE A 79 -25.18 21.01 3.97
CA PHE A 79 -24.70 19.65 4.23
C PHE A 79 -25.43 18.57 3.40
N ALA A 80 -26.01 18.92 2.25
CA ALA A 80 -26.89 18.04 1.47
C ALA A 80 -26.24 16.67 1.11
N ASP A 81 -24.93 16.68 0.87
CA ASP A 81 -24.16 15.49 0.52
C ASP A 81 -23.80 14.60 1.72
N GLU A 82 -24.06 15.04 2.95
CA GLU A 82 -23.52 14.40 4.15
C GLU A 82 -24.56 14.16 5.25
N VAL A 83 -25.58 15.02 5.33
CA VAL A 83 -26.54 15.07 6.44
C VAL A 83 -27.97 15.02 5.90
N ILE A 84 -28.84 14.29 6.58
CA ILE A 84 -30.29 14.27 6.33
C ILE A 84 -31.00 14.93 7.51
N PHE A 85 -31.84 15.93 7.25
CA PHE A 85 -32.64 16.59 8.28
C PHE A 85 -34.09 16.10 8.27
N ILE A 86 -34.61 15.76 9.46
CA ILE A 86 -35.98 15.28 9.68
C ILE A 86 -36.62 16.10 10.80
N GLY A 87 -37.65 16.88 10.48
CA GLY A 87 -38.51 17.55 11.46
C GLY A 87 -39.71 16.68 11.83
N ILE A 88 -39.83 16.31 13.10
CA ILE A 88 -40.87 15.44 13.65
C ILE A 88 -41.80 16.25 14.55
N SER A 89 -43.10 16.20 14.26
CA SER A 89 -44.14 16.75 15.14
C SER A 89 -45.00 15.63 15.72
N ASP A 90 -45.47 15.79 16.95
CA ASP A 90 -46.44 14.90 17.59
C ASP A 90 -47.90 15.34 17.36
N GLU A 91 -48.11 16.42 16.60
CA GLU A 91 -49.43 16.85 16.16
C GLU A 91 -49.99 15.98 15.03
N SER A 92 -51.31 15.99 14.83
CA SER A 92 -51.93 15.23 13.73
C SER A 92 -51.51 15.76 12.36
N ALA A 93 -51.46 14.85 11.36
CA ALA A 93 -51.13 15.21 9.97
C ALA A 93 -52.02 16.33 9.41
N ASP A 94 -53.30 16.38 9.80
CA ASP A 94 -54.25 17.42 9.37
C ASP A 94 -53.89 18.82 9.89
N LYS A 95 -53.15 18.92 11.00
CA LYS A 95 -52.62 20.20 11.51
C LYS A 95 -51.28 20.54 10.90
N VAL A 96 -50.41 19.55 10.74
CA VAL A 96 -49.03 19.75 10.25
C VAL A 96 -49.00 20.09 8.77
N ARG A 97 -49.78 19.39 7.93
CA ARG A 97 -49.74 19.55 6.46
C ARG A 97 -50.05 20.98 6.00
N PRO A 98 -51.13 21.66 6.44
CA PRO A 98 -51.38 23.04 6.05
C PRO A 98 -50.29 24.01 6.49
N PHE A 99 -49.66 23.77 7.65
CA PHE A 99 -48.56 24.59 8.13
C PHE A 99 -47.30 24.41 7.27
N VAL A 100 -46.94 23.16 6.93
CA VAL A 100 -45.80 22.87 6.05
C VAL A 100 -46.02 23.50 4.67
N ASP A 101 -47.23 23.40 4.12
CA ASP A 101 -47.61 24.03 2.85
C ASP A 101 -47.48 25.56 2.93
N GLN A 102 -47.91 26.18 4.04
CA GLN A 102 -47.79 27.62 4.28
C GLN A 102 -46.32 28.06 4.40
N MET A 103 -45.46 27.25 5.02
CA MET A 103 -44.03 27.55 5.14
C MET A 103 -43.29 27.43 3.82
N GLY A 104 -43.76 26.57 2.90
CA GLY A 104 -43.18 26.40 1.56
C GLY A 104 -41.68 26.13 1.61
N ASP A 105 -40.91 26.91 0.85
CA ASP A 105 -39.44 26.78 0.74
C ASP A 105 -38.69 27.14 2.03
N LYS A 106 -39.36 27.73 3.03
CA LYS A 106 -38.74 27.98 4.34
C LYS A 106 -38.56 26.70 5.15
N MET A 107 -39.32 25.65 4.84
CA MET A 107 -39.25 24.33 5.48
C MET A 107 -38.91 23.27 4.44
N ASP A 108 -37.67 23.29 3.95
CA ASP A 108 -37.21 22.48 2.83
C ASP A 108 -36.28 21.34 3.26
N TYR A 109 -36.83 20.47 4.09
CA TYR A 109 -36.24 19.23 4.56
C TYR A 109 -37.37 18.21 4.83
N THR A 110 -37.01 16.98 5.18
CA THR A 110 -38.01 15.93 5.41
C THR A 110 -38.85 16.25 6.66
N VAL A 111 -40.18 16.12 6.56
CA VAL A 111 -41.11 16.39 7.66
C VAL A 111 -41.99 15.17 7.91
N ALA A 112 -42.12 14.81 9.19
CA ALA A 112 -42.86 13.63 9.62
C ALA A 112 -43.74 13.90 10.84
N VAL A 113 -44.76 13.06 11.00
CA VAL A 113 -45.64 13.00 12.17
C VAL A 113 -45.35 11.74 12.96
N ASP A 114 -45.07 11.90 14.24
CA ASP A 114 -44.79 10.81 15.18
C ASP A 114 -46.01 9.89 15.34
N ASP A 115 -45.78 8.58 15.36
CA ASP A 115 -46.80 7.59 15.72
C ASP A 115 -46.95 7.53 17.24
N ASN A 116 -47.93 8.28 17.76
CA ASN A 116 -48.31 8.26 19.18
C ASN A 116 -47.14 8.57 20.13
N ARG A 117 -46.31 9.57 19.78
CA ARG A 117 -45.16 10.03 20.55
C ARG A 117 -44.08 8.96 20.78
N GLN A 118 -44.09 7.85 20.07
CA GLN A 118 -43.10 6.79 20.25
C GLN A 118 -41.68 7.26 19.91
N THR A 119 -41.54 8.07 18.85
CA THR A 119 -40.24 8.66 18.51
C THR A 119 -39.84 9.70 19.55
N SER A 120 -40.75 10.58 19.96
CA SER A 120 -40.53 11.55 21.04
C SER A 120 -40.15 10.86 22.36
N ASP A 121 -40.70 9.71 22.69
CA ASP A 121 -40.34 8.98 23.91
C ASP A 121 -38.92 8.38 23.80
N GLY A 122 -38.55 7.87 22.63
CA GLY A 122 -37.21 7.32 22.36
C GLY A 122 -36.09 8.36 22.31
N TYR A 123 -36.42 9.63 22.09
CA TYR A 123 -35.46 10.74 22.00
C TYR A 123 -35.67 11.74 23.14
N MET A 124 -36.74 12.52 23.11
CA MET A 124 -36.99 13.59 24.08
C MET A 124 -37.04 13.06 25.52
N LYS A 125 -37.91 12.07 25.79
CA LYS A 125 -38.08 11.52 27.14
C LYS A 125 -36.85 10.72 27.59
N ALA A 126 -36.28 9.89 26.72
CA ALA A 126 -35.10 9.08 27.03
C ALA A 126 -33.86 9.94 27.41
N TYR A 127 -33.72 11.12 26.80
CA TYR A 127 -32.62 12.06 27.06
C TYR A 127 -33.03 13.23 27.99
N GLY A 128 -34.18 13.14 28.66
CA GLY A 128 -34.64 14.13 29.65
C GLY A 128 -34.97 15.51 29.08
N GLN A 129 -35.26 15.62 27.79
CA GLN A 129 -35.62 16.86 27.10
C GLN A 129 -37.13 17.10 27.20
N ASN A 130 -37.52 18.26 27.74
CA ASN A 130 -38.93 18.60 28.02
C ASN A 130 -39.43 19.82 27.23
N GLY A 131 -38.65 20.33 26.27
CA GLY A 131 -38.99 21.55 25.53
C GLY A 131 -38.60 21.47 24.06
N ILE A 132 -39.41 22.12 23.21
CA ILE A 132 -39.17 22.26 21.78
C ILE A 132 -38.84 23.74 21.44
N PRO A 133 -38.02 24.00 20.41
CA PRO A 133 -37.42 23.02 19.51
C PRO A 133 -36.22 22.31 20.13
N CYS A 134 -36.05 21.03 19.81
CA CYS A 134 -34.91 20.23 20.25
C CYS A 134 -34.45 19.32 19.11
N ALA A 135 -33.15 19.33 18.83
CA ALA A 135 -32.53 18.56 17.78
C ALA A 135 -31.53 17.56 18.34
N PHE A 136 -31.46 16.41 17.69
CA PHE A 136 -30.54 15.31 17.96
C PHE A 136 -29.69 15.10 16.71
N ILE A 137 -28.38 14.96 16.87
CA ILE A 137 -27.52 14.47 15.80
C ILE A 137 -27.30 12.97 16.02
N VAL A 138 -27.68 12.18 15.04
CA VAL A 138 -27.35 10.76 14.92
C VAL A 138 -26.13 10.65 14.00
N ASP A 139 -25.01 10.16 14.52
CA ASP A 139 -23.76 9.99 13.76
C ASP A 139 -23.89 8.91 12.67
N ARG A 140 -22.85 8.78 11.82
CA ARG A 140 -22.83 7.77 10.75
C ARG A 140 -22.90 6.34 11.29
N GLU A 141 -22.72 6.09 12.59
CA GLU A 141 -22.81 4.75 13.18
C GLU A 141 -24.18 4.48 13.80
N GLY A 142 -25.11 5.43 13.69
CA GLY A 142 -26.46 5.32 14.23
C GLY A 142 -26.51 5.54 15.73
N ARG A 143 -25.60 6.35 16.31
CA ARG A 143 -25.59 6.71 17.73
C ARG A 143 -25.92 8.18 17.92
N VAL A 144 -26.55 8.54 19.04
CA VAL A 144 -26.84 9.94 19.35
C VAL A 144 -25.56 10.63 19.78
N ALA A 145 -25.01 11.50 18.93
CA ALA A 145 -23.76 12.20 19.16
C ALA A 145 -23.94 13.57 19.82
N TRP A 146 -25.13 14.18 19.67
CA TRP A 146 -25.43 15.48 20.25
C TRP A 146 -26.94 15.67 20.46
N VAL A 147 -27.28 16.49 21.45
CA VAL A 147 -28.65 16.92 21.80
C VAL A 147 -28.60 18.40 22.16
N GLY A 148 -29.53 19.19 21.63
CA GLY A 148 -29.64 20.60 22.01
C GLY A 148 -30.65 21.39 21.19
N HIS A 149 -30.60 22.72 21.31
CA HIS A 149 -31.47 23.61 20.55
C HIS A 149 -30.92 23.80 19.12
N PRO A 150 -31.75 23.75 18.05
CA PRO A 150 -31.27 23.80 16.67
C PRO A 150 -30.57 25.11 16.27
N MET A 151 -30.89 26.23 16.92
CA MET A 151 -30.18 27.51 16.74
C MET A 151 -28.92 27.65 17.63
N GLY A 152 -28.59 26.64 18.43
CA GLY A 152 -27.40 26.61 19.27
C GLY A 152 -26.20 26.05 18.51
N ASP A 153 -25.48 25.12 19.13
CA ASP A 153 -24.23 24.56 18.58
C ASP A 153 -24.41 23.56 17.42
N LEU A 154 -25.64 23.35 16.92
CA LEU A 154 -25.94 22.35 15.89
C LEU A 154 -25.00 22.48 14.68
N HIS A 155 -24.81 23.70 14.17
CA HIS A 155 -23.93 23.96 13.01
C HIS A 155 -22.48 23.55 13.27
N ALA A 156 -21.93 23.93 14.43
CA ALA A 156 -20.55 23.61 14.79
C ALA A 156 -20.36 22.10 15.00
N GLN A 157 -21.35 21.41 15.57
CA GLN A 157 -21.29 19.96 15.76
C GLN A 157 -21.39 19.21 14.43
N LEU A 158 -22.22 19.69 13.50
CA LEU A 158 -22.31 19.11 12.16
C LEU A 158 -20.98 19.24 11.41
N HIS A 159 -20.34 20.41 11.42
CA HIS A 159 -18.98 20.57 10.85
C HIS A 159 -17.99 19.59 11.47
N LYS A 160 -17.94 19.52 12.81
CA LYS A 160 -17.05 18.60 13.52
C LYS A 160 -17.24 17.12 13.12
N LEU A 161 -18.47 16.70 12.88
CA LEU A 161 -18.81 15.31 12.52
C LEU A 161 -18.68 15.05 11.01
N ALA A 162 -18.94 16.05 10.17
CA ALA A 162 -18.74 16.02 8.73
C ALA A 162 -17.25 15.83 8.39
N ASP A 163 -16.37 16.63 9.02
CA ASP A 163 -14.92 16.61 8.82
C ASP A 163 -14.22 15.39 9.46
N ALA A 164 -14.88 14.71 10.40
CA ALA A 164 -14.32 13.51 11.02
C ALA A 164 -14.21 12.39 9.96
N PRO A 165 -13.04 11.73 9.82
CA PRO A 165 -12.91 10.61 8.90
C PRO A 165 -13.97 9.56 9.23
N ALA A 166 -14.62 9.04 8.18
CA ALA A 166 -15.61 7.99 8.33
C ALA A 166 -15.00 6.85 9.19
N PRO A 167 -15.74 6.32 10.16
CA PRO A 167 -15.20 5.27 11.00
C PRO A 167 -14.85 4.05 10.16
N GLU A 168 -13.72 3.44 10.52
CA GLU A 168 -13.23 2.23 9.86
C GLU A 168 -14.34 1.18 9.79
N SER A 169 -14.68 0.77 8.57
CA SER A 169 -15.64 -0.30 8.33
C SER A 169 -15.13 -1.61 8.95
N PRO A 170 -16.00 -2.59 9.23
CA PRO A 170 -15.56 -3.93 9.65
C PRO A 170 -14.50 -4.53 8.71
N ALA A 171 -14.64 -4.28 7.39
CA ALA A 171 -13.68 -4.71 6.39
C ALA A 171 -12.33 -4.00 6.54
N ASP A 172 -12.31 -2.70 6.87
CA ASP A 172 -11.06 -1.96 7.11
C ASP A 172 -10.31 -2.51 8.33
N LYS A 173 -11.04 -2.84 9.40
CA LYS A 173 -10.48 -3.46 10.60
C LYS A 173 -9.89 -4.84 10.30
N GLN A 174 -10.62 -5.67 9.54
CA GLN A 174 -10.12 -6.98 9.09
C GLN A 174 -8.89 -6.82 8.19
N ARG A 175 -8.84 -5.83 7.29
CA ARG A 175 -7.66 -5.53 6.48
C ARG A 175 -6.48 -5.06 7.33
N ALA A 176 -6.69 -4.25 8.35
CA ALA A 176 -5.66 -3.82 9.28
C ALA A 176 -5.10 -5.00 10.08
N GLU A 177 -5.98 -5.89 10.55
CA GLU A 177 -5.59 -7.14 11.20
C GLU A 177 -4.78 -8.05 10.27
N ALA A 178 -5.23 -8.25 9.04
CA ALA A 178 -4.51 -9.05 8.06
C ALA A 178 -3.10 -8.51 7.81
N ARG A 179 -2.94 -7.18 7.67
CA ARG A 179 -1.60 -6.55 7.53
C ARG A 179 -0.71 -6.82 8.73
N ARG A 180 -1.24 -6.73 9.96
CA ARG A 180 -0.48 -7.01 11.19
C ARG A 180 -0.01 -8.47 11.22
N LYS A 181 -0.91 -9.42 10.94
CA LYS A 181 -0.59 -10.85 10.90
C LYS A 181 0.39 -11.20 9.78
N LEU A 182 0.25 -10.57 8.61
CA LEU A 182 1.15 -10.77 7.48
C LEU A 182 2.57 -10.31 7.83
N LYS A 183 2.69 -9.16 8.50
CA LYS A 183 3.98 -8.68 9.02
C LYS A 183 4.60 -9.69 9.98
N GLU A 184 3.86 -10.12 11.00
CA GLU A 184 4.32 -11.14 11.96
C GLU A 184 4.76 -12.43 11.26
N PHE A 185 3.95 -12.90 10.30
CA PHE A 185 4.27 -14.09 9.49
C PHE A 185 5.58 -13.93 8.74
N THR A 186 5.79 -12.80 8.05
CA THR A 186 7.02 -12.55 7.29
C THR A 186 8.26 -12.45 8.20
N GLU A 187 8.13 -11.84 9.38
CA GLU A 187 9.22 -11.71 10.34
C GLU A 187 9.64 -13.08 10.91
N LEU A 188 8.67 -13.92 11.27
CA LEU A 188 8.92 -15.29 11.74
C LEU A 188 9.50 -16.18 10.63
N ALA A 189 8.94 -16.09 9.41
CA ALA A 189 9.40 -16.87 8.26
C ALA A 189 10.87 -16.53 7.91
N ALA A 190 11.26 -15.26 8.02
CA ALA A 190 12.64 -14.83 7.80
C ALA A 190 13.60 -15.50 8.79
N GLN A 191 13.22 -15.62 10.07
CA GLN A 191 14.04 -16.24 11.11
C GLN A 191 14.17 -17.77 10.94
N GLY A 192 13.24 -18.40 10.21
CA GLY A 192 13.23 -19.86 10.00
C GLY A 192 12.77 -20.65 11.23
N GLY A 193 12.21 -20.00 12.24
CA GLY A 193 11.70 -20.60 13.47
C GLY A 193 10.19 -20.80 13.51
N ASP A 194 9.73 -21.51 14.55
CA ASP A 194 8.33 -21.69 14.96
C ASP A 194 7.35 -22.07 13.82
N ALA A 195 7.52 -23.28 13.30
CA ALA A 195 6.65 -23.82 12.26
C ALA A 195 5.17 -23.84 12.68
N ALA A 196 4.87 -24.13 13.96
CA ALA A 196 3.52 -24.18 14.47
C ALA A 196 2.84 -22.79 14.44
N ARG A 197 3.55 -21.74 14.87
CA ARG A 197 3.03 -20.37 14.79
C ARG A 197 2.86 -19.90 13.36
N LEU A 198 3.79 -20.24 12.45
CA LEU A 198 3.67 -19.95 11.03
C LEU A 198 2.43 -20.63 10.42
N ASP A 199 2.19 -21.90 10.72
CA ASP A 199 1.03 -22.63 10.20
C ASP A 199 -0.29 -22.04 10.74
N ALA A 200 -0.32 -21.64 12.03
CA ALA A 200 -1.46 -20.95 12.62
C ALA A 200 -1.74 -19.59 11.95
N LEU A 201 -0.70 -18.75 11.79
CA LEU A 201 -0.82 -17.46 11.10
C LEU A 201 -1.25 -17.63 9.64
N ALA A 202 -0.74 -18.64 8.92
CA ALA A 202 -1.15 -18.93 7.56
C ALA A 202 -2.64 -19.30 7.48
N ALA A 203 -3.15 -20.08 8.44
CA ALA A 203 -4.57 -20.43 8.50
C ALA A 203 -5.45 -19.20 8.78
N GLU A 204 -5.05 -18.34 9.74
CA GLU A 204 -5.73 -17.08 10.04
C GLU A 204 -5.75 -16.13 8.84
N LEU A 205 -4.61 -15.96 8.16
CA LEU A 205 -4.49 -15.14 6.95
C LEU A 205 -5.33 -15.70 5.78
N SER A 206 -5.40 -17.03 5.63
CA SER A 206 -6.26 -17.68 4.62
C SER A 206 -7.75 -17.51 4.90
N ALA A 207 -8.16 -17.39 6.17
CA ALA A 207 -9.52 -17.06 6.53
C ALA A 207 -9.84 -15.60 6.15
N LEU A 208 -8.97 -14.66 6.55
CA LEU A 208 -9.10 -13.24 6.20
C LEU A 208 -9.09 -13.00 4.69
N ASP A 209 -8.25 -13.71 3.93
CA ASP A 209 -8.20 -13.67 2.46
C ASP A 209 -9.57 -13.99 1.85
N ARG A 210 -10.25 -15.03 2.35
CA ARG A 210 -11.58 -15.42 1.87
C ARG A 210 -12.66 -14.41 2.26
N GLU A 211 -12.63 -13.91 3.50
CA GLU A 211 -13.61 -12.93 3.98
C GLU A 211 -13.51 -11.58 3.26
N LEU A 212 -12.29 -11.16 2.91
CA LEU A 212 -12.00 -9.88 2.27
C LEU A 212 -12.06 -9.92 0.73
N GLY A 213 -12.30 -11.09 0.14
CA GLY A 213 -12.25 -11.30 -1.31
C GLY A 213 -10.84 -11.18 -1.90
N GLY A 214 -9.80 -11.40 -1.08
CA GLY A 214 -8.39 -11.27 -1.41
C GLY A 214 -7.65 -10.29 -0.50
N LEU A 215 -6.51 -10.73 0.05
CA LEU A 215 -5.51 -9.87 0.67
C LEU A 215 -4.75 -9.06 -0.38
N GLU A 216 -4.55 -9.65 -1.56
CA GLU A 216 -4.02 -9.00 -2.76
C GLU A 216 -5.02 -9.12 -3.91
N PRO A 217 -5.26 -8.05 -4.69
CA PRO A 217 -6.15 -8.11 -5.85
C PRO A 217 -5.73 -9.21 -6.84
N GLY A 218 -6.64 -10.15 -7.11
CA GLY A 218 -6.45 -11.18 -8.13
C GLY A 218 -5.51 -12.33 -7.74
N ARG A 219 -5.05 -12.40 -6.48
CA ARG A 219 -4.15 -13.47 -6.01
C ARG A 219 -4.69 -14.09 -4.73
N LYS A 220 -4.77 -15.42 -4.71
CA LYS A 220 -5.09 -16.18 -3.50
C LYS A 220 -3.87 -16.21 -2.58
N PHE A 221 -4.10 -16.06 -1.29
CA PHE A 221 -3.04 -16.19 -0.31
C PHE A 221 -2.53 -17.65 -0.23
N ASP A 222 -1.22 -17.84 -0.30
CA ASP A 222 -0.53 -19.13 -0.10
C ASP A 222 0.59 -18.95 0.92
N GLY A 223 0.31 -19.37 2.17
CA GLY A 223 1.27 -19.28 3.26
C GLY A 223 2.52 -20.14 3.05
N SER A 224 2.41 -21.29 2.38
CA SER A 224 3.57 -22.18 2.13
C SER A 224 4.52 -21.54 1.12
N ALA A 225 3.98 -21.01 0.03
CA ALA A 225 4.75 -20.30 -0.98
C ALA A 225 5.39 -19.03 -0.40
N LEU A 226 4.64 -18.26 0.39
CA LEU A 226 5.17 -17.05 1.04
C LEU A 226 6.30 -17.40 2.02
N ARG A 227 6.12 -18.40 2.87
CA ARG A 227 7.14 -18.87 3.83
C ARG A 227 8.42 -19.27 3.12
N ARG A 228 8.32 -20.08 2.06
CA ARG A 228 9.46 -20.52 1.25
C ARG A 228 10.21 -19.33 0.66
N THR A 229 9.47 -18.40 0.04
CA THR A 229 10.01 -17.22 -0.62
C THR A 229 10.76 -16.33 0.38
N VAL A 230 10.11 -15.95 1.48
CA VAL A 230 10.70 -15.07 2.51
C VAL A 230 11.95 -15.69 3.12
N ARG A 231 11.94 -17.00 3.40
CA ARG A 231 13.11 -17.69 3.95
C ARG A 231 14.25 -17.77 2.93
N PHE A 232 13.96 -18.10 1.67
CA PHE A 232 14.94 -18.10 0.59
C PHE A 232 15.59 -16.73 0.44
N GLU A 233 14.81 -15.66 0.28
CA GLU A 233 15.31 -14.29 0.14
C GLU A 233 16.16 -13.84 1.33
N THR A 234 15.78 -14.25 2.54
CA THR A 234 16.56 -13.94 3.75
C THR A 234 17.90 -14.66 3.74
N LEU A 235 17.93 -15.95 3.42
CA LEU A 235 19.16 -16.71 3.29
C LEU A 235 20.07 -16.16 2.19
N MET A 236 19.52 -15.72 1.06
CA MET A 236 20.30 -15.10 -0.02
C MET A 236 20.89 -13.75 0.40
N ARG A 237 20.15 -12.92 1.16
CA ARG A 237 20.70 -11.68 1.76
C ARG A 237 21.81 -11.98 2.76
N ASP A 238 21.66 -13.02 3.57
CA ASP A 238 22.70 -13.45 4.51
C ASP A 238 23.92 -13.98 3.79
N TYR A 239 23.73 -14.74 2.71
CA TYR A 239 24.79 -15.21 1.82
C TYR A 239 25.60 -14.05 1.24
N GLN A 240 24.93 -13.04 0.68
CA GLN A 240 25.58 -11.83 0.15
C GLN A 240 26.36 -11.10 1.24
N ARG A 241 25.77 -10.92 2.43
CA ARG A 241 26.43 -10.25 3.56
C ARG A 241 27.64 -11.03 4.05
N ALA A 242 27.56 -12.36 4.14
CA ALA A 242 28.66 -13.22 4.55
C ALA A 242 29.83 -13.11 3.56
N ILE A 243 29.54 -13.11 2.25
CA ILE A 243 30.57 -12.86 1.24
C ILE A 243 31.14 -11.46 1.38
N ALA A 244 30.32 -10.41 1.47
CA ALA A 244 30.81 -9.03 1.61
C ALA A 244 31.69 -8.84 2.85
N ALA A 245 31.33 -9.47 3.97
CA ALA A 245 32.07 -9.43 5.23
C ALA A 245 33.31 -10.34 5.28
N GLY A 246 33.59 -11.09 4.20
CA GLY A 246 34.75 -11.99 4.16
C GLY A 246 34.68 -13.17 5.12
N GLN A 247 33.47 -13.66 5.41
CA GLN A 247 33.26 -14.86 6.23
C GLN A 247 33.87 -16.11 5.57
N SER A 248 34.07 -17.17 6.36
CA SER A 248 34.68 -18.41 5.88
C SER A 248 33.83 -19.10 4.80
N ALA A 249 34.49 -19.91 3.97
CA ALA A 249 33.82 -20.72 2.94
C ALA A 249 32.76 -21.66 3.55
N GLU A 250 32.97 -22.14 4.78
CA GLU A 250 32.01 -22.99 5.51
C GLU A 250 30.71 -22.24 5.84
N VAL A 251 30.79 -20.98 6.29
CA VAL A 251 29.61 -20.16 6.59
C VAL A 251 28.79 -19.93 5.31
N VAL A 252 29.47 -19.58 4.21
CA VAL A 252 28.82 -19.35 2.91
C VAL A 252 28.20 -20.64 2.37
N ALA A 253 28.91 -21.77 2.47
CA ALA A 253 28.42 -23.07 2.02
C ALA A 253 27.20 -23.54 2.82
N ARG A 254 27.15 -23.28 4.13
CA ARG A 254 25.99 -23.58 4.98
C ARG A 254 24.76 -22.79 4.54
N LEU A 255 24.89 -21.48 4.34
CA LEU A 255 23.79 -20.62 3.89
C LEU A 255 23.27 -21.07 2.52
N GLU A 256 24.17 -21.43 1.61
CA GLU A 256 23.81 -21.99 0.30
C GLU A 256 23.03 -23.31 0.43
N ALA A 257 23.50 -24.22 1.30
CA ALA A 257 22.86 -25.51 1.53
C ALA A 257 21.43 -25.36 2.11
N GLU A 258 21.23 -24.40 3.03
CA GLU A 258 19.91 -24.07 3.56
C GLU A 258 18.98 -23.43 2.51
N ALA A 259 19.53 -22.60 1.60
CA ALA A 259 18.76 -21.90 0.58
C ALA A 259 18.34 -22.81 -0.58
N LYS A 260 19.18 -23.78 -0.95
CA LYS A 260 18.96 -24.70 -2.08
C LYS A 260 17.55 -25.33 -2.15
N PRO A 261 17.02 -25.96 -1.09
CA PRO A 261 15.69 -26.57 -1.15
C PRO A 261 14.54 -25.56 -1.27
N LEU A 262 14.80 -24.27 -1.07
CA LEU A 262 13.81 -23.19 -1.09
C LEU A 262 13.88 -22.37 -2.38
N ALA A 263 14.85 -22.64 -3.24
CA ALA A 263 15.10 -21.85 -4.43
C ALA A 263 13.92 -21.88 -5.42
N PRO A 264 13.59 -20.74 -6.06
CA PRO A 264 12.54 -20.72 -7.07
C PRO A 264 12.97 -21.49 -8.32
N PRO A 265 12.02 -21.97 -9.14
CA PRO A 265 12.32 -22.68 -10.38
C PRO A 265 13.25 -21.86 -11.29
N GLY A 266 14.27 -22.52 -11.84
CA GLY A 266 15.25 -21.88 -12.74
C GLY A 266 16.37 -21.10 -12.03
N PHE A 267 16.34 -20.95 -10.70
CA PHE A 267 17.42 -20.31 -9.96
C PHE A 267 18.69 -21.19 -9.95
N LYS A 268 19.82 -20.60 -10.34
CA LYS A 268 21.12 -21.27 -10.41
C LYS A 268 22.10 -20.63 -9.43
N PHE A 269 22.52 -21.38 -8.43
CA PHE A 269 23.46 -20.89 -7.41
C PHE A 269 24.85 -20.60 -7.97
N GLU A 270 25.27 -21.30 -9.01
CA GLU A 270 26.56 -21.08 -9.68
C GLU A 270 26.61 -19.69 -10.32
N ASP A 271 25.59 -19.32 -11.09
CA ASP A 271 25.45 -18.00 -11.70
C ASP A 271 25.43 -16.90 -10.63
N TYR A 272 24.65 -17.13 -9.56
CA TYR A 272 24.55 -16.18 -8.45
C TYR A 272 25.88 -16.03 -7.69
N ARG A 273 26.61 -17.12 -7.45
CA ARG A 273 27.94 -17.11 -6.83
C ARG A 273 28.93 -16.32 -7.66
N GLY A 274 28.95 -16.56 -8.97
CA GLY A 274 29.77 -15.80 -9.93
C GLY A 274 29.48 -14.31 -9.84
N THR A 275 28.20 -13.93 -9.81
CA THR A 275 27.74 -12.54 -9.71
C THR A 275 28.21 -11.87 -8.42
N VAL A 276 27.93 -12.46 -7.25
CA VAL A 276 28.29 -11.86 -5.95
C VAL A 276 29.82 -11.82 -5.77
N GLY A 277 30.51 -12.88 -6.21
CA GLY A 277 31.98 -12.93 -6.20
C GLY A 277 32.60 -11.85 -7.07
N LEU A 278 32.04 -11.63 -8.27
CA LEU A 278 32.49 -10.63 -9.23
C LEU A 278 32.30 -9.23 -8.70
N GLN A 279 31.10 -8.92 -8.18
CA GLN A 279 30.80 -7.63 -7.57
C GLN A 279 31.73 -7.33 -6.40
N ARG A 280 31.96 -8.28 -5.50
CA ARG A 280 32.89 -8.08 -4.38
C ARG A 280 34.32 -7.84 -4.85
N ALA A 281 34.84 -8.68 -5.76
CA ALA A 281 36.19 -8.52 -6.28
C ALA A 281 36.36 -7.16 -6.97
N PHE A 282 35.37 -6.73 -7.75
CA PHE A 282 35.36 -5.44 -8.40
C PHE A 282 35.31 -4.28 -7.41
N GLN A 283 34.46 -4.33 -6.38
CA GLN A 283 34.39 -3.27 -5.36
C GLN A 283 35.72 -3.07 -4.63
N GLU A 284 36.42 -4.16 -4.29
CA GLU A 284 37.75 -4.10 -3.68
C GLU A 284 38.79 -3.48 -4.63
N TYR A 285 38.81 -3.91 -5.90
CA TYR A 285 39.65 -3.33 -6.96
C TYR A 285 39.37 -1.83 -7.15
N TYR A 286 38.09 -1.50 -7.34
CA TYR A 286 37.59 -0.16 -7.61
C TYR A 286 37.98 0.82 -6.51
N ARG A 287 37.81 0.43 -5.24
CA ARG A 287 38.29 1.22 -4.11
C ARG A 287 39.79 1.46 -4.17
N ALA A 288 40.59 0.42 -4.46
CA ALA A 288 42.04 0.57 -4.53
C ALA A 288 42.48 1.54 -5.64
N VAL A 289 41.88 1.49 -6.83
CA VAL A 289 42.26 2.36 -7.96
C VAL A 289 41.74 3.80 -7.85
N THR A 290 40.72 4.04 -7.04
CA THR A 290 40.15 5.39 -6.85
C THR A 290 40.69 6.13 -5.62
N THR A 291 41.19 5.41 -4.61
CA THR A 291 41.77 6.03 -3.40
C THR A 291 43.29 6.04 -3.38
N GLY A 292 43.96 5.78 -4.51
CA GLY A 292 45.43 5.78 -4.60
C GLY A 292 46.10 4.63 -3.85
N GLY A 293 45.54 3.42 -3.92
CA GLY A 293 46.14 2.22 -3.34
C GLY A 293 47.51 1.86 -3.94
N GLU A 294 48.31 1.10 -3.19
CA GLU A 294 49.63 0.63 -3.66
C GLU A 294 49.54 -0.21 -4.94
N ALA A 295 50.50 -0.02 -5.85
CA ALA A 295 50.53 -0.71 -7.14
C ALA A 295 50.54 -2.25 -7.01
N SER A 296 51.30 -2.78 -6.04
CA SER A 296 51.35 -4.21 -5.72
C SER A 296 49.98 -4.76 -5.32
N LYS A 297 49.23 -4.00 -4.51
CA LYS A 297 47.87 -4.37 -4.08
C LYS A 297 46.88 -4.32 -5.25
N ILE A 298 46.97 -3.30 -6.10
CA ILE A 298 46.14 -3.20 -7.31
C ILE A 298 46.42 -4.39 -8.26
N GLU A 299 47.67 -4.81 -8.40
CA GLU A 299 48.03 -5.98 -9.22
C GLU A 299 47.42 -7.28 -8.67
N VAL A 300 47.50 -7.51 -7.35
CA VAL A 300 46.87 -8.67 -6.70
C VAL A 300 45.36 -8.66 -6.90
N LEU A 301 44.71 -7.51 -6.73
CA LEU A 301 43.27 -7.35 -6.93
C LEU A 301 42.87 -7.53 -8.40
N THR A 302 43.70 -7.10 -9.35
CA THR A 302 43.52 -7.32 -10.78
C THR A 302 43.51 -8.82 -11.09
N ARG A 303 44.52 -9.57 -10.63
CA ARG A 303 44.59 -11.02 -10.83
C ARG A 303 43.41 -11.75 -10.20
N ARG A 304 42.98 -11.33 -9.00
CA ARG A 304 41.79 -11.90 -8.35
C ARG A 304 40.53 -11.65 -9.17
N LEU A 305 40.34 -10.43 -9.66
CA LEU A 305 39.20 -10.05 -10.48
C LEU A 305 39.19 -10.82 -11.82
N GLU A 306 40.36 -11.08 -12.39
CA GLU A 306 40.53 -11.90 -13.60
C GLU A 306 40.18 -13.38 -13.40
N LEU A 307 40.29 -13.91 -12.18
CA LEU A 307 39.97 -15.31 -11.88
C LEU A 307 38.48 -15.54 -11.60
N VAL A 308 37.68 -14.48 -11.47
CA VAL A 308 36.25 -14.65 -11.21
C VAL A 308 35.53 -14.97 -12.52
N GLU A 309 34.93 -16.17 -12.58
CA GLU A 309 34.01 -16.55 -13.65
C GLU A 309 32.59 -16.10 -13.29
N SER A 310 31.91 -15.49 -14.26
CA SER A 310 30.50 -15.10 -14.16
C SER A 310 29.85 -15.19 -15.53
N THR A 311 28.56 -15.51 -15.56
CA THR A 311 27.69 -15.49 -16.75
C THR A 311 26.74 -14.29 -16.75
N ASP A 312 26.81 -13.45 -15.71
CA ASP A 312 25.99 -12.24 -15.57
C ASP A 312 26.47 -11.17 -16.57
N VAL A 313 25.74 -11.07 -17.67
CA VAL A 313 25.96 -10.13 -18.78
C VAL A 313 25.99 -8.69 -18.28
N ASP A 314 25.02 -8.30 -17.45
CA ASP A 314 24.83 -6.93 -17.02
C ASP A 314 25.95 -6.52 -16.06
N ALA A 315 26.28 -7.37 -15.09
CA ALA A 315 27.38 -7.11 -14.15
C ALA A 315 28.73 -6.99 -14.89
N GLN A 316 28.99 -7.85 -15.87
CA GLN A 316 30.21 -7.78 -16.67
C GLN A 316 30.27 -6.52 -17.53
N ASN A 317 29.16 -6.16 -18.18
CA ASN A 317 29.05 -4.94 -18.98
C ASN A 317 29.27 -3.68 -18.14
N GLU A 318 28.63 -3.58 -16.98
CA GLU A 318 28.76 -2.46 -16.04
C GLU A 318 30.20 -2.29 -15.53
N ILE A 319 30.87 -3.40 -15.20
CA ILE A 319 32.28 -3.39 -14.80
C ILE A 319 33.16 -2.85 -15.94
N ALA A 320 32.97 -3.37 -17.16
CA ALA A 320 33.73 -2.92 -18.32
C ALA A 320 33.50 -1.42 -18.59
N TRP A 321 32.25 -0.98 -18.59
CA TRP A 321 31.90 0.42 -18.78
C TRP A 321 32.54 1.30 -17.71
N THR A 322 32.40 0.94 -16.43
CA THR A 322 33.02 1.67 -15.31
C THR A 322 34.53 1.81 -15.48
N LEU A 323 35.23 0.72 -15.84
CA LEU A 323 36.68 0.73 -16.09
C LEU A 323 37.08 1.67 -17.25
N LEU A 324 36.21 1.87 -18.23
CA LEU A 324 36.46 2.71 -19.42
C LEU A 324 36.06 4.17 -19.21
N THR A 325 35.05 4.43 -18.36
CA THR A 325 34.38 5.74 -18.31
C THR A 325 34.52 6.49 -17.01
N ASP A 326 34.72 5.82 -15.87
CA ASP A 326 34.74 6.49 -14.57
C ASP A 326 36.02 7.32 -14.39
N GLU A 327 35.86 8.64 -14.28
CA GLU A 327 36.96 9.60 -14.16
C GLU A 327 37.71 9.51 -12.83
N ARG A 328 37.16 8.82 -11.82
CA ARG A 328 37.85 8.56 -10.55
C ARG A 328 38.98 7.56 -10.73
N ILE A 329 38.91 6.70 -11.75
CA ILE A 329 39.97 5.73 -12.09
C ILE A 329 41.05 6.44 -12.91
N LYS A 330 42.13 6.86 -12.24
CA LYS A 330 43.21 7.63 -12.90
C LYS A 330 44.13 6.77 -13.76
N THR A 331 44.38 5.53 -13.36
CA THR A 331 45.20 4.58 -14.11
C THR A 331 44.29 3.53 -14.75
N ARG A 332 43.97 3.71 -16.02
CA ARG A 332 43.09 2.81 -16.77
C ARG A 332 43.79 1.50 -17.11
N ASN A 333 43.06 0.39 -17.01
CA ASN A 333 43.48 -0.91 -17.49
C ASN A 333 42.58 -1.35 -18.66
N PRO A 334 42.90 -0.94 -19.90
CA PRO A 334 42.04 -1.23 -21.05
C PRO A 334 41.96 -2.74 -21.34
N LYS A 335 43.00 -3.52 -21.01
CA LYS A 335 43.00 -4.98 -21.18
C LYS A 335 41.99 -5.66 -20.25
N LEU A 336 41.93 -5.21 -19.00
CA LEU A 336 40.95 -5.70 -18.03
C LEU A 336 39.53 -5.33 -18.45
N ALA A 337 39.32 -4.10 -18.91
CA ALA A 337 38.01 -3.68 -19.44
C ALA A 337 37.59 -4.52 -20.65
N LEU A 338 38.50 -4.79 -21.59
CA LEU A 338 38.25 -5.65 -22.74
C LEU A 338 37.85 -7.06 -22.34
N LYS A 339 38.53 -7.65 -21.35
CA LYS A 339 38.17 -8.97 -20.83
C LYS A 339 36.72 -9.03 -20.36
N PHE A 340 36.28 -8.04 -19.57
CA PHE A 340 34.90 -8.00 -19.07
C PHE A 340 33.88 -7.74 -20.18
N ALA A 341 34.20 -6.81 -21.10
CA ALA A 341 33.32 -6.51 -22.21
C ALA A 341 33.18 -7.71 -23.17
N GLU A 342 34.26 -8.45 -23.40
CA GLU A 342 34.25 -9.68 -24.20
C GLU A 342 33.46 -10.79 -23.53
N ALA A 343 33.58 -10.94 -22.20
CA ALA A 343 32.79 -11.91 -21.45
C ALA A 343 31.29 -11.60 -21.54
N ALA A 344 30.89 -10.34 -21.35
CA ALA A 344 29.50 -9.90 -21.51
C ALA A 344 28.99 -10.13 -22.94
N PHE A 345 29.82 -9.84 -23.95
CA PHE A 345 29.52 -10.07 -25.35
C PHE A 345 29.26 -11.56 -25.63
N ARG A 346 30.12 -12.45 -25.13
CA ARG A 346 29.96 -13.91 -25.28
C ARG A 346 28.72 -14.42 -24.55
N ALA A 347 28.48 -13.98 -23.31
CA ALA A 347 27.33 -14.39 -22.51
C ALA A 347 25.99 -13.88 -23.05
N SER A 348 25.99 -12.79 -23.81
CA SER A 348 24.80 -12.24 -24.49
C SER A 348 24.60 -12.77 -25.92
N ASP A 349 25.45 -13.69 -26.38
CA ASP A 349 25.53 -14.15 -27.77
C ASP A 349 25.65 -13.01 -28.81
N GLY A 350 26.16 -11.85 -28.40
CA GLY A 350 26.24 -10.65 -29.24
C GLY A 350 24.90 -10.12 -29.74
N ARG A 351 23.82 -10.31 -28.96
CA ARG A 351 22.46 -9.86 -29.29
C ARG A 351 22.01 -8.61 -28.51
N ASN A 352 22.84 -8.11 -27.60
CA ASN A 352 22.56 -6.92 -26.81
C ASN A 352 23.34 -5.71 -27.35
N ALA A 353 22.64 -4.63 -27.73
CA ALA A 353 23.24 -3.45 -28.32
C ALA A 353 24.15 -2.68 -27.36
N ASP A 354 23.79 -2.57 -26.08
CA ASP A 354 24.60 -1.84 -25.09
C ASP A 354 25.87 -2.62 -24.74
N VAL A 355 25.79 -3.95 -24.69
CA VAL A 355 26.97 -4.81 -24.55
C VAL A 355 27.91 -4.66 -25.74
N LEU A 356 27.37 -4.58 -26.97
CA LEU A 356 28.16 -4.35 -28.17
C LEU A 356 28.83 -2.97 -28.18
N ASP A 357 28.16 -1.92 -27.71
CA ASP A 357 28.73 -0.57 -27.57
C ASP A 357 29.90 -0.56 -26.58
N THR A 358 29.74 -1.17 -25.40
CA THR A 358 30.82 -1.31 -24.42
C THR A 358 31.98 -2.14 -24.97
N TYR A 359 31.69 -3.25 -25.64
CA TYR A 359 32.71 -4.12 -26.23
C TYR A 359 33.46 -3.43 -27.37
N ALA A 360 32.76 -2.70 -28.25
CA ALA A 360 33.37 -1.89 -29.29
C ALA A 360 34.31 -0.83 -28.71
N ARG A 361 33.91 -0.14 -27.65
CA ARG A 361 34.78 0.82 -26.95
C ARG A 361 36.01 0.16 -26.36
N ALA A 362 35.84 -0.96 -25.67
CA ALA A 362 36.96 -1.68 -25.09
C ALA A 362 37.96 -2.14 -26.17
N LEU A 363 37.45 -2.63 -27.31
CA LEU A 363 38.27 -2.99 -28.48
C LEU A 363 39.04 -1.78 -29.02
N PHE A 364 38.38 -0.62 -29.15
CA PHE A 364 38.98 0.60 -29.65
C PHE A 364 40.13 1.08 -28.75
N ASP A 365 39.90 1.10 -27.44
CA ASP A 365 40.92 1.49 -26.44
C ASP A 365 42.09 0.50 -26.37
N ASN A 366 41.91 -0.73 -26.87
CA ASN A 366 42.96 -1.74 -27.06
C ASN A 366 43.54 -1.76 -28.49
N GLN A 367 43.37 -0.68 -29.26
CA GLN A 367 43.91 -0.51 -30.62
C GLN A 367 43.37 -1.53 -31.64
N GLN A 368 42.22 -2.17 -31.37
CA GLN A 368 41.54 -3.09 -32.28
C GLN A 368 40.44 -2.38 -33.08
N ALA A 369 40.78 -1.25 -33.71
CA ALA A 369 39.82 -0.33 -34.32
C ALA A 369 38.93 -0.99 -35.40
N ALA A 370 39.46 -1.95 -36.15
CA ALA A 370 38.70 -2.67 -37.17
C ALA A 370 37.56 -3.48 -36.56
N GLU A 371 37.82 -4.20 -35.48
CA GLU A 371 36.81 -5.00 -34.78
C GLU A 371 35.86 -4.11 -34.00
N ALA A 372 36.37 -3.07 -33.33
CA ALA A 372 35.55 -2.05 -32.68
C ALA A 372 34.49 -1.46 -33.62
N THR A 373 34.88 -1.12 -34.85
CA THR A 373 33.96 -0.56 -35.86
C THR A 373 32.90 -1.56 -36.28
N ARG A 374 33.23 -2.85 -36.44
CA ARG A 374 32.24 -3.89 -36.76
C ARG A 374 31.22 -4.05 -35.65
N GLN A 375 31.67 -4.15 -34.39
CA GLN A 375 30.77 -4.34 -33.25
C GLN A 375 29.90 -3.09 -33.01
N GLN A 376 30.45 -1.88 -33.17
CA GLN A 376 29.66 -0.64 -33.07
C GLN A 376 28.57 -0.56 -34.15
N ARG A 377 28.86 -1.00 -35.38
CA ARG A 377 27.86 -1.05 -36.45
C ARG A 377 26.70 -1.99 -36.07
N ARG A 378 27.01 -3.16 -35.53
CA ARG A 378 26.00 -4.11 -35.04
C ARG A 378 25.16 -3.51 -33.90
N ALA A 379 25.77 -2.75 -32.98
CA ALA A 379 25.03 -2.04 -31.94
C ALA A 379 23.98 -1.08 -32.54
N VAL A 380 24.38 -0.26 -33.52
CA VAL A 380 23.47 0.66 -34.24
C VAL A 380 22.33 -0.08 -34.96
N GLU A 381 22.64 -1.24 -35.55
CA GLU A 381 21.65 -2.06 -36.26
C GLU A 381 20.59 -2.63 -35.31
N LEU A 382 21.01 -3.11 -34.13
CA LEU A 382 20.13 -3.69 -33.11
C LEU A 382 19.32 -2.65 -32.32
N THR A 383 19.76 -1.39 -32.26
CA THR A 383 19.01 -0.33 -31.56
C THR A 383 17.85 0.21 -32.39
N THR A 384 16.65 0.18 -31.80
CA THR A 384 15.42 0.76 -32.37
C THR A 384 15.19 2.20 -31.93
N GLU A 385 15.52 2.53 -30.68
CA GLU A 385 15.32 3.86 -30.10
C GLU A 385 16.14 4.94 -30.82
N ALA A 386 15.47 5.95 -31.38
CA ALA A 386 16.08 6.92 -32.29
C ALA A 386 17.22 7.73 -31.63
N ALA A 387 17.01 8.17 -30.38
CA ALA A 387 18.01 8.94 -29.63
C ALA A 387 19.28 8.11 -29.37
N ARG A 388 19.13 6.91 -28.81
CA ARG A 388 20.24 5.99 -28.57
C ARG A 388 20.96 5.62 -29.87
N LYS A 389 20.21 5.36 -30.95
CA LYS A 389 20.76 5.03 -32.26
C LYS A 389 21.61 6.18 -32.83
N ALA A 390 21.23 7.43 -32.60
CA ALA A 390 22.00 8.60 -33.02
C ALA A 390 23.34 8.70 -32.26
N GLU A 391 23.34 8.46 -30.94
CA GLU A 391 24.55 8.43 -30.13
C GLU A 391 25.53 7.34 -30.61
N LEU A 392 25.02 6.13 -30.84
CA LEU A 392 25.83 5.00 -31.31
C LEU A 392 26.42 5.26 -32.70
N ARG A 393 25.69 5.94 -33.59
CA ARG A 393 26.19 6.38 -34.91
C ARG A 393 27.31 7.39 -34.80
N ALA A 394 27.18 8.38 -33.92
CA ALA A 394 28.26 9.36 -33.70
C ALA A 394 29.55 8.68 -33.20
N THR A 395 29.42 7.67 -32.34
CA THR A 395 30.56 6.83 -31.93
C THR A 395 31.13 6.01 -33.10
N LEU A 396 30.28 5.42 -33.95
CA LEU A 396 30.71 4.67 -35.14
C LEU A 396 31.53 5.55 -36.10
N GLU A 397 31.05 6.76 -36.40
CA GLU A 397 31.74 7.71 -37.28
C GLU A 397 33.12 8.12 -36.74
N ARG A 398 33.29 8.17 -35.41
CA ARG A 398 34.58 8.41 -34.77
C ARG A 398 35.54 7.23 -35.00
N TYR A 399 35.06 6.00 -34.89
CA TYR A 399 35.89 4.81 -35.11
C TYR A 399 36.28 4.63 -36.58
N GLU A 400 35.36 4.88 -37.51
CA GLU A 400 35.63 4.85 -38.96
C GLU A 400 36.68 5.88 -39.39
N ARG A 401 36.60 7.11 -38.84
CA ARG A 401 37.62 8.13 -39.09
C ARG A 401 39.00 7.70 -38.61
N SER A 402 39.10 7.13 -37.41
CA SER A 402 40.38 6.61 -36.88
C SER A 402 41.01 5.56 -37.80
N LEU A 403 40.20 4.62 -38.31
CA LEU A 403 40.67 3.60 -39.26
C LEU A 403 41.22 4.21 -40.56
N SER A 404 40.52 5.20 -41.13
CA SER A 404 40.92 5.84 -42.39
C SER A 404 42.26 6.58 -42.29
N VAL A 405 42.60 7.11 -41.11
CA VAL A 405 43.89 7.78 -40.87
C VAL A 405 45.02 6.76 -40.80
N VAL A 406 44.80 5.60 -40.17
CA VAL A 406 45.80 4.52 -40.08
C VAL A 406 46.10 3.91 -41.45
N THR A 407 45.09 3.73 -42.31
CA THR A 407 45.29 3.17 -43.66
C THR A 407 45.99 4.13 -44.64
N ASN A 408 45.95 5.44 -44.38
CA ASN A 408 46.52 6.48 -45.24
C ASN A 408 47.86 7.03 -44.72
N ALA A 409 48.47 6.43 -43.68
CA ALA A 409 49.79 6.82 -43.22
C ALA A 409 50.86 6.44 -44.28
N PRO A 410 51.76 7.36 -44.69
CA PRO A 410 52.80 7.04 -45.66
C PRO A 410 53.75 6.00 -45.06
N ALA A 411 54.09 4.96 -45.83
CA ALA A 411 55.12 4.01 -45.45
C ALA A 411 56.43 4.77 -45.20
N ALA A 412 56.89 4.78 -43.93
CA ALA A 412 58.18 5.36 -43.58
C ALA A 412 59.28 4.64 -44.37
N ARG A 413 59.96 5.39 -45.24
CA ARG A 413 61.13 4.95 -46.01
C ARG A 413 62.40 5.07 -45.18
#